data_AF-A0A357R3J8-F1
#
_entry.id   AF-A0A357R3J8-F1
#
_cell.length_a   1.000
_cell.length_b   1.000
_cell.length_c   1.000
_cell.angle_alpha   90.00
_cell.angle_beta   90.00
_cell.angle_gamma   90.00
#
_symmetry.space_group_name_H-M   'P 1'
#
loop_
_entity.id
_entity.type
_entity.pdbx_description
1 polymer ?
#
loop_
_entity_poly.entity_id
_entity_poly.type
_entity_poly.pdbx_seq_one_letter_code
_entity_poly.pdbx_strand_id
1 'polypeptide(L)'
;MRWLLKLLYPGLGVKRWLLLMGIGLFAVIASVLALILGLPGLKELEEAIYQKTVSIFGAGPWGLLLLLAAGLAIILYSGYRFLHSLLRDFAPGEKAVDALYQSRYLKRGPKVVVIGGGTGLSTLLRGLKEYTSNITAVVTVADDGGSSGKLRGELGMPPPGDIRNCLVALADTEPLLETLFQYRFKSGDSLSGHSFGNLFLAAMSQ
;
A
#
# COMPACT_ATOMS: atom_id res chain seq x y z
N MET A 1 10.53 -9.04 20.59
CA MET A 1 9.70 -7.95 21.16
C MET A 1 9.44 -6.75 20.23
N ARG A 2 10.42 -6.25 19.45
CA ARG A 2 10.26 -5.00 18.67
C ARG A 2 9.21 -5.05 17.54
N TRP A 3 8.87 -6.23 17.03
CA TRP A 3 7.89 -6.40 15.94
C TRP A 3 6.43 -6.17 16.39
N LEU A 4 6.09 -6.54 17.63
CA LEU A 4 4.79 -6.29 18.25
C LEU A 4 4.48 -4.78 18.35
N LEU A 5 5.51 -3.95 18.59
CA LEU A 5 5.36 -2.50 18.62
C LEU A 5 5.10 -1.91 17.23
N LYS A 6 5.54 -2.58 16.15
CA LYS A 6 5.25 -2.14 14.78
C LYS A 6 3.77 -2.31 14.40
N LEU A 7 3.06 -3.24 15.05
CA LEU A 7 1.61 -3.40 14.91
C LEU A 7 0.84 -2.16 15.40
N LEU A 8 1.48 -1.34 16.25
CA LEU A 8 0.98 -0.06 16.74
C LEU A 8 1.39 1.12 15.85
N TYR A 9 1.93 0.92 14.65
CA TYR A 9 2.13 2.04 13.73
C TYR A 9 0.79 2.53 13.13
N PRO A 10 0.60 3.86 12.99
CA PRO A 10 -0.58 4.41 12.32
C PRO A 10 -0.58 4.03 10.83
N GLY A 11 -1.63 3.35 10.36
CA GLY A 11 -1.80 2.99 8.94
C GLY A 11 -2.34 1.57 8.69
N LEU A 12 -2.10 0.63 9.61
CA LEU A 12 -2.45 -0.79 9.46
C LEU A 12 -3.90 -1.13 9.80
N GLY A 13 -4.66 -0.22 10.43
CA GLY A 13 -6.07 -0.46 10.81
C GLY A 13 -6.29 -1.47 11.95
N VAL A 14 -5.26 -2.22 12.35
CA VAL A 14 -5.29 -3.29 13.37
C VAL A 14 -5.67 -2.78 14.77
N LYS A 15 -5.27 -1.55 15.12
CA LYS A 15 -5.53 -0.95 16.45
C LYS A 15 -7.01 -0.91 16.82
N ARG A 16 -7.88 -0.62 15.84
CA ARG A 16 -9.33 -0.50 16.05
C ARG A 16 -9.94 -1.85 16.44
N TRP A 17 -9.46 -2.93 15.83
CA TRP A 17 -9.90 -4.29 16.10
C TRP A 17 -9.41 -4.80 17.45
N LEU A 18 -8.16 -4.49 17.83
CA LEU A 18 -7.63 -4.81 19.16
C LEU A 18 -8.40 -4.11 20.28
N LEU A 19 -8.75 -2.83 20.11
CA LEU A 19 -9.59 -2.10 21.05
C LEU A 19 -10.99 -2.73 21.18
N LEU A 20 -11.63 -3.06 20.05
CA LEU A 20 -12.92 -3.75 20.04
C LEU A 20 -12.85 -5.12 20.73
N MET A 21 -11.78 -5.88 20.50
CA MET A 21 -11.55 -7.17 21.16
C MET A 21 -11.41 -7.00 22.68
N GLY A 22 -10.71 -5.96 23.15
CA GLY A 22 -10.60 -5.61 24.56
C GLY A 22 -11.94 -5.24 25.21
N ILE A 23 -12.79 -4.49 24.50
CA ILE A 23 -14.16 -4.17 24.96
C ILE A 23 -14.99 -5.44 25.07
N GLY A 24 -14.92 -6.33 24.07
CA GLY A 24 -15.62 -7.62 24.10
C GLY A 24 -15.16 -8.50 25.26
N LEU A 25 -13.85 -8.57 25.51
CA LEU A 25 -13.28 -9.32 26.62
C LEU A 25 -13.75 -8.77 27.98
N PHE A 26 -13.74 -7.45 28.15
CA PHE A 26 -14.26 -6.81 29.36
C PHE A 26 -15.74 -7.14 29.58
N ALA A 27 -16.57 -7.09 28.54
CA ALA A 27 -17.98 -7.43 28.62
C ALA A 27 -18.21 -8.90 29.02
N VAL A 28 -17.42 -9.83 28.46
CA VAL A 28 -17.47 -11.26 28.84
C VAL A 28 -17.05 -11.45 30.30
N ILE A 29 -15.93 -10.86 30.73
CA ILE A 29 -15.43 -10.96 32.11
C ILE A 29 -16.47 -10.40 33.09
N ALA A 30 -17.04 -9.23 32.81
CA ALA A 30 -18.07 -8.61 33.65
C ALA A 30 -19.33 -9.49 33.74
N SER A 31 -19.77 -10.07 32.61
CA SER A 31 -20.95 -10.94 32.57
C SER A 31 -20.71 -12.25 33.33
N VAL A 32 -19.53 -12.85 33.19
CA VAL A 32 -19.15 -14.09 33.89
C VAL A 32 -18.97 -13.84 35.39
N LEU A 33 -18.33 -12.74 35.79
CA LEU A 33 -18.20 -12.34 37.20
C LEU A 33 -19.56 -12.15 37.87
N ALA A 34 -20.52 -11.56 37.17
CA ALA A 34 -21.87 -11.36 37.71
C ALA A 34 -22.78 -12.60 37.63
N LEU A 35 -22.43 -13.63 36.84
CA LEU A 35 -23.17 -14.89 36.74
C LEU A 35 -22.62 -15.99 37.65
N ILE A 36 -21.29 -16.06 37.80
CA ILE A 36 -20.59 -17.05 38.63
C ILE A 36 -20.35 -16.43 40.00
N LEU A 37 -21.32 -16.65 40.88
CA LEU A 37 -21.35 -16.20 42.27
C LEU A 37 -20.10 -16.56 43.09
N GLY A 38 -19.61 -15.61 43.89
CA GLY A 38 -19.06 -15.94 45.21
C GLY A 38 -17.56 -15.72 45.45
N LEU A 39 -16.87 -14.90 44.68
CA LEU A 39 -15.49 -14.52 45.02
C LEU A 39 -15.48 -13.56 46.23
N PRO A 40 -14.94 -13.96 47.39
CA PRO A 40 -15.07 -13.19 48.64
C PRO A 40 -14.42 -11.80 48.60
N GLY A 41 -13.51 -11.54 47.65
CA GLY A 41 -12.83 -10.25 47.48
C GLY A 41 -13.43 -9.29 46.45
N LEU A 42 -14.47 -9.68 45.69
CA LEU A 42 -14.99 -8.88 44.56
C LEU A 42 -16.49 -8.54 44.65
N LYS A 43 -17.13 -8.76 45.81
CA LYS A 43 -18.58 -8.60 45.99
C LYS A 43 -19.10 -7.20 45.65
N GLU A 44 -18.35 -6.14 45.99
CA GLU A 44 -18.76 -4.76 45.67
C GLU A 44 -18.81 -4.50 44.15
N LEU A 45 -17.85 -5.08 43.41
CA LEU A 45 -17.78 -4.96 41.96
C LEU A 45 -18.88 -5.80 41.28
N GLU A 46 -19.10 -7.02 41.77
CA GLU A 46 -20.15 -7.94 41.31
C GLU A 46 -21.53 -7.28 41.42
N GLU A 47 -21.84 -6.72 42.59
CA GLU A 47 -23.11 -6.03 42.84
C GLU A 47 -23.26 -4.78 41.96
N ALA A 48 -22.21 -3.99 41.78
CA ALA A 48 -22.24 -2.83 40.91
C ALA A 48 -22.54 -3.18 39.44
N ILE A 49 -21.94 -4.27 38.93
CA ILE A 49 -22.17 -4.77 37.57
C ILE A 49 -23.60 -5.32 37.44
N TYR A 50 -24.06 -6.09 38.42
CA TYR A 50 -25.40 -6.66 38.46
C TYR A 50 -26.47 -5.56 38.46
N GLN A 51 -26.38 -4.59 39.38
CA GLN A 51 -27.33 -3.47 39.50
C GLN A 51 -27.38 -2.63 38.22
N LYS A 52 -26.21 -2.34 37.63
CA LYS A 52 -26.15 -1.59 36.37
C LYS A 52 -26.75 -2.37 35.22
N THR A 53 -26.54 -3.68 35.15
CA THR A 53 -27.14 -4.54 34.11
C THR A 53 -28.66 -4.62 34.26
N VAL A 54 -29.15 -4.80 35.48
CA VAL A 54 -30.60 -4.84 35.79
C VAL A 54 -31.27 -3.51 35.49
N SER A 55 -30.60 -2.38 35.74
CA SER A 55 -31.12 -1.05 35.41
C SER A 55 -31.34 -0.82 33.90
N ILE A 56 -30.59 -1.53 33.05
CA ILE A 56 -30.63 -1.37 31.59
C ILE A 56 -31.54 -2.42 30.94
N PHE A 57 -31.48 -3.68 31.39
CA PHE A 57 -32.14 -4.82 30.74
C PHE A 57 -33.31 -5.40 31.54
N GLY A 58 -33.59 -4.88 32.73
CA GLY A 58 -34.64 -5.36 33.62
C GLY A 58 -34.17 -6.46 34.58
N ALA A 59 -35.04 -6.82 35.53
CA ALA A 59 -34.74 -7.83 36.54
C ALA A 59 -34.63 -9.23 35.91
N GLY A 60 -33.52 -9.92 36.14
CA GLY A 60 -33.32 -11.32 35.77
C GLY A 60 -31.96 -11.62 35.12
N PRO A 61 -31.63 -12.91 34.93
CA PRO A 61 -30.34 -13.34 34.39
C PRO A 61 -30.20 -13.05 32.89
N TRP A 62 -31.31 -12.77 32.20
CA TRP A 62 -31.35 -12.57 30.75
C TRP A 62 -30.49 -11.38 30.28
N GLY A 63 -30.42 -10.29 31.06
CA GLY A 63 -29.57 -9.14 30.74
C GLY A 63 -28.08 -9.50 30.73
N LEU A 64 -27.64 -10.34 31.67
CA LEU A 64 -26.26 -10.83 31.75
C LEU A 64 -25.95 -11.83 30.64
N LEU A 65 -26.90 -12.71 30.29
CA LEU A 65 -26.76 -13.64 29.16
C LEU A 65 -26.65 -12.89 27.82
N LEU A 66 -27.43 -11.81 27.63
CA LEU A 66 -27.34 -10.95 26.46
C LEU A 66 -25.99 -10.23 26.38
N LEU A 67 -25.51 -9.68 27.50
CA LEU A 67 -24.20 -9.02 27.57
C LEU A 67 -23.06 -10.00 27.26
N LEU A 68 -23.16 -11.23 27.77
CA LEU A 68 -22.22 -12.31 27.48
C LEU A 68 -22.20 -12.67 25.99
N ALA A 69 -23.37 -12.88 25.40
CA ALA A 69 -23.51 -13.20 23.97
C ALA A 69 -22.99 -12.07 23.08
N ALA A 70 -23.29 -10.82 23.41
CA ALA A 70 -22.79 -9.65 22.72
C ALA A 70 -21.25 -9.52 22.83
N GLY A 71 -20.70 -9.74 24.03
CA GLY A 71 -19.25 -9.76 24.26
C GLY A 71 -18.54 -10.82 23.41
N LEU A 72 -19.07 -12.05 23.38
CA LEU A 72 -18.55 -13.13 22.54
C LEU A 72 -18.65 -12.81 21.04
N ALA A 73 -19.78 -12.26 20.59
CA ALA A 73 -19.95 -11.84 19.20
C ALA A 73 -18.94 -10.75 18.79
N ILE A 74 -18.68 -9.77 19.67
CA ILE A 74 -17.66 -8.73 19.45
C ILE A 74 -16.27 -9.35 19.37
N ILE A 75 -15.92 -10.29 20.26
CA ILE A 75 -14.62 -11.00 20.22
C ILE A 75 -14.47 -11.77 18.92
N LEU A 76 -15.48 -12.54 18.50
CA LEU A 76 -15.44 -13.31 17.26
C LEU A 76 -15.31 -12.41 16.04
N TYR A 77 -16.10 -11.34 15.96
CA TYR A 77 -16.05 -10.37 14.86
C TYR A 77 -14.71 -9.63 14.81
N SER A 78 -14.23 -9.13 15.94
CA SER A 78 -12.94 -8.44 16.04
C SER A 78 -11.77 -9.37 15.76
N GLY A 79 -11.82 -10.62 16.22
CA GLY A 79 -10.84 -11.66 15.93
C GLY A 79 -10.79 -12.02 14.44
N TYR A 80 -11.96 -12.22 13.79
CA TYR A 80 -12.04 -12.44 12.35
C TYR A 80 -11.48 -11.25 11.56
N ARG A 81 -11.83 -10.02 11.94
CA ARG A 81 -11.35 -8.81 11.26
C ARG A 81 -9.89 -8.53 11.54
N PHE A 82 -9.39 -8.84 12.73
CA PHE A 82 -7.97 -8.78 13.09
C PHE A 82 -7.18 -9.79 12.26
N LEU A 83 -7.64 -11.04 12.22
CA LEU A 83 -7.02 -12.09 11.42
C LEU A 83 -7.06 -11.74 9.93
N HIS A 84 -8.17 -11.21 9.41
CA HIS A 84 -8.24 -10.74 8.02
C HIS A 84 -7.34 -9.53 7.77
N SER A 85 -7.17 -8.63 8.76
CA SER A 85 -6.25 -7.50 8.66
C SER A 85 -4.79 -7.93 8.67
N LEU A 86 -4.46 -9.04 9.35
CA LEU A 86 -3.12 -9.64 9.33
C LEU A 86 -2.89 -10.53 8.11
N LEU A 87 -3.86 -11.38 7.76
CA LEU A 87 -3.75 -12.34 6.65
C LEU A 87 -3.87 -11.67 5.28
N ARG A 88 -4.44 -10.46 5.20
CA ARG A 88 -4.32 -9.61 4.00
C ARG A 88 -2.85 -9.33 3.66
N ASP A 89 -1.97 -9.39 4.65
CA ASP A 89 -0.53 -9.14 4.54
C ASP A 89 0.30 -10.43 4.41
N PHE A 90 -0.30 -11.62 4.58
CA PHE A 90 0.36 -12.94 4.46
C PHE A 90 0.15 -13.65 3.11
N ALA A 91 -0.36 -12.96 2.09
CA ALA A 91 -0.38 -13.44 0.71
C ALA A 91 0.65 -12.70 -0.15
N PRO A 92 1.33 -13.40 -1.07
CA PRO A 92 2.71 -13.84 -0.96
C PRO A 92 3.76 -12.71 -0.91
N GLY A 93 4.60 -12.71 0.13
CA GLY A 93 5.91 -12.05 0.20
C GLY A 93 5.96 -10.72 0.95
N GLU A 94 6.92 -10.58 1.89
CA GLU A 94 7.26 -9.32 2.61
C GLU A 94 7.35 -8.10 1.66
N LYS A 95 7.76 -8.32 0.41
CA LYS A 95 7.85 -7.31 -0.65
C LYS A 95 6.49 -6.66 -1.00
N ALA A 96 5.39 -7.38 -0.90
CA ALA A 96 4.07 -6.88 -1.30
C ALA A 96 3.52 -5.85 -0.29
N VAL A 97 3.82 -6.04 1.00
CA VAL A 97 3.40 -5.12 2.08
C VAL A 97 4.22 -3.85 2.05
N ASP A 98 5.54 -3.97 1.86
CA ASP A 98 6.43 -2.81 1.69
C ASP A 98 6.07 -2.02 0.42
N ALA A 99 5.78 -2.70 -0.70
CA ALA A 99 5.29 -2.06 -1.93
C ALA A 99 3.93 -1.36 -1.73
N LEU A 100 3.02 -1.92 -0.93
CA LEU A 100 1.74 -1.28 -0.61
C LEU A 100 1.91 -0.06 0.32
N TYR A 101 2.77 -0.16 1.32
CA TYR A 101 3.06 0.95 2.23
C TYR A 101 3.78 2.08 1.50
N GLN A 102 4.82 1.77 0.73
CA GLN A 102 5.48 2.73 -0.16
C GLN A 102 4.47 3.35 -1.12
N SER A 103 3.67 2.57 -1.86
CA SER A 103 2.71 3.14 -2.81
C SER A 103 1.68 4.07 -2.15
N ARG A 104 1.23 3.79 -0.92
CA ARG A 104 0.33 4.69 -0.17
C ARG A 104 1.04 5.94 0.35
N TYR A 105 2.27 5.80 0.83
CA TYR A 105 3.07 6.92 1.31
C TYR A 105 3.46 7.85 0.16
N LEU A 106 4.01 7.29 -0.92
CA LEU A 106 4.41 8.01 -2.13
C LEU A 106 3.23 8.73 -2.80
N LYS A 107 2.02 8.15 -2.78
CA LYS A 107 0.79 8.81 -3.28
C LYS A 107 0.41 10.07 -2.51
N ARG A 108 0.79 10.16 -1.23
CA ARG A 108 0.61 11.37 -0.40
C ARG A 108 1.81 12.30 -0.46
N GLY A 109 2.85 11.94 -1.22
CA GLY A 109 4.04 12.76 -1.43
C GLY A 109 3.75 14.06 -2.19
N PRO A 110 4.71 15.00 -2.19
CA PRO A 110 4.56 16.29 -2.88
C PRO A 110 4.34 16.10 -4.38
N LYS A 111 3.57 16.99 -5.00
CA LYS A 111 3.46 17.08 -6.45
C LYS A 111 4.69 17.80 -7.00
N VAL A 112 5.43 17.14 -7.87
CA VAL A 112 6.68 17.67 -8.42
C VAL A 112 6.60 17.71 -9.93
N VAL A 113 6.83 18.89 -10.51
CA VAL A 113 6.99 19.07 -11.95
C VAL A 113 8.48 19.21 -12.23
N VAL A 114 9.00 18.38 -13.12
CA VAL A 114 10.40 18.41 -13.55
C VAL A 114 10.43 18.72 -15.04
N ILE A 115 11.25 19.69 -15.45
CA ILE A 115 11.33 20.15 -16.84
C ILE A 115 12.77 19.99 -17.30
N GLY A 116 12.99 19.34 -18.46
CA GLY A 116 14.33 19.16 -18.99
C GLY A 116 14.41 18.14 -20.13
N GLY A 117 15.57 17.51 -20.28
CA GLY A 117 15.83 16.45 -21.25
C GLY A 117 17.10 15.68 -20.92
N GLY A 118 17.51 14.83 -21.86
CA GLY A 118 18.72 14.03 -21.79
C GLY A 118 18.77 13.07 -20.61
N THR A 119 19.99 12.64 -20.29
CA THR A 119 20.27 11.66 -19.24
C THR A 119 20.12 12.26 -17.84
N GLY A 120 20.42 13.56 -17.66
CA GLY A 120 20.31 14.24 -16.37
C GLY A 120 18.89 14.19 -15.81
N LEU A 121 17.87 14.46 -16.65
CA LEU A 121 16.47 14.35 -16.26
C LEU A 121 16.12 12.90 -15.87
N SER A 122 16.50 11.91 -16.68
CA SER A 122 16.20 10.50 -16.36
C SER A 122 16.85 10.02 -15.05
N THR A 123 18.07 10.46 -14.75
CA THR A 123 18.76 10.12 -13.50
C THR A 123 18.07 10.76 -12.29
N LEU A 124 17.67 12.03 -12.41
CA LEU A 124 16.90 12.71 -11.36
C LEU A 124 15.55 12.00 -11.11
N LEU A 125 14.82 11.64 -12.17
CA LEU A 125 13.54 10.94 -12.07
C LEU A 125 13.68 9.56 -11.39
N ARG A 126 14.77 8.83 -11.67
CA ARG A 126 15.06 7.53 -11.06
C ARG A 126 15.27 7.64 -9.54
N GLY A 127 15.87 8.74 -9.07
CA GLY A 127 15.98 9.02 -7.64
C GLY A 127 14.67 9.55 -7.04
N LEU A 128 13.98 10.44 -7.76
CA LEU A 128 12.79 11.13 -7.25
C LEU A 128 11.60 10.19 -7.03
N LYS A 129 11.47 9.11 -7.83
CA LYS A 129 10.38 8.14 -7.69
C LYS A 129 10.37 7.41 -6.33
N GLU A 130 11.50 7.37 -5.63
CA GLU A 130 11.62 6.82 -4.28
C GLU A 130 11.00 7.73 -3.20
N TYR A 131 10.68 8.99 -3.53
CA TYR A 131 10.17 9.99 -2.58
C TYR A 131 8.74 10.44 -2.85
N THR A 132 8.28 10.39 -4.11
CA THR A 132 6.89 10.71 -4.47
C THR A 132 6.47 9.96 -5.74
N SER A 133 5.20 9.59 -5.82
CA SER A 133 4.59 9.07 -7.07
C SER A 133 3.85 10.16 -7.86
N ASN A 134 3.84 11.39 -7.35
CA ASN A 134 3.16 12.52 -7.97
C ASN A 134 4.14 13.35 -8.83
N ILE A 135 4.79 12.70 -9.79
CA ILE A 135 5.80 13.30 -10.65
C ILE A 135 5.20 13.60 -12.03
N THR A 136 5.41 14.82 -12.53
CA THR A 136 5.14 15.20 -13.91
C THR A 136 6.44 15.61 -14.58
N ALA A 137 6.88 14.85 -15.57
CA ALA A 137 8.07 15.16 -16.36
C ALA A 137 7.67 15.85 -17.67
N VAL A 138 8.11 17.08 -17.87
CA VAL A 138 8.00 17.81 -19.14
C VAL A 138 9.33 17.65 -19.86
N VAL A 139 9.32 16.85 -20.92
CA VAL A 139 10.54 16.43 -21.63
C VAL A 139 10.65 17.21 -22.93
N THR A 140 11.83 17.76 -23.20
CA THR A 140 12.12 18.39 -24.51
C THR A 140 12.12 17.35 -25.62
N VAL A 141 11.56 17.71 -26.76
CA VAL A 141 11.54 16.92 -28.00
C VAL A 141 12.34 17.61 -29.11
N ALA A 142 13.39 18.34 -28.72
CA ALA A 142 14.25 19.07 -29.65
C ALA A 142 15.44 18.25 -30.16
N ASP A 143 15.71 17.07 -29.59
CA ASP A 143 16.86 16.24 -29.94
C ASP A 143 16.84 15.82 -31.41
N ASP A 144 17.98 15.93 -32.10
CA ASP A 144 18.15 15.61 -33.52
C ASP A 144 19.26 14.57 -33.75
N GLY A 145 19.82 14.01 -32.68
CA GLY A 145 20.93 13.06 -32.75
C GLY A 145 20.54 11.58 -32.92
N GLY A 146 21.42 10.83 -33.60
CA GLY A 146 21.43 9.37 -33.61
C GLY A 146 20.12 8.71 -34.07
N SER A 147 19.67 7.69 -33.33
CA SER A 147 18.46 6.94 -33.67
C SER A 147 17.18 7.78 -33.61
N SER A 148 17.12 8.78 -32.72
CA SER A 148 15.97 9.67 -32.58
C SER A 148 15.85 10.62 -33.76
N GLY A 149 16.98 11.20 -34.19
CA GLY A 149 17.06 12.04 -35.38
C GLY A 149 16.68 11.31 -36.68
N LYS A 150 17.17 10.06 -36.85
CA LYS A 150 16.77 9.22 -38.00
C LYS A 150 15.26 8.99 -38.07
N LEU A 151 14.64 8.59 -36.96
CA LEU A 151 13.19 8.36 -36.91
C LEU A 151 12.39 9.64 -37.13
N ARG A 152 12.87 10.78 -36.62
CA ARG A 152 12.27 12.09 -36.91
C ARG A 152 12.31 12.42 -38.39
N GLY A 153 13.44 12.17 -39.06
CA GLY A 153 13.59 12.43 -40.49
C GLY A 153 12.77 11.49 -41.38
N GLU A 154 12.75 10.20 -41.04
CA GLU A 154 12.08 9.17 -41.85
C GLU A 154 10.56 9.11 -41.63
N LEU A 155 10.09 9.33 -40.40
CA LEU A 155 8.68 9.17 -40.01
C LEU A 155 7.98 10.50 -39.72
N GLY A 156 8.69 11.63 -39.73
CA GLY A 156 8.12 12.95 -39.40
C GLY A 156 7.64 13.09 -37.94
N MET A 157 8.03 12.16 -37.07
CA MET A 157 7.61 12.14 -35.66
C MET A 157 8.55 12.97 -34.75
N PRO A 158 8.10 13.42 -33.58
CA PRO A 158 8.99 13.97 -32.57
C PRO A 158 10.06 12.93 -32.13
N PRO A 159 11.28 13.36 -31.81
CA PRO A 159 12.37 12.47 -31.42
C PRO A 159 12.02 11.72 -30.11
N PRO A 160 11.99 10.37 -30.10
CA PRO A 160 11.52 9.60 -28.95
C PRO A 160 12.55 9.37 -27.85
N GLY A 161 13.83 9.70 -28.07
CA GLY A 161 14.94 9.26 -27.22
C GLY A 161 14.86 9.71 -25.76
N ASP A 162 14.67 11.00 -25.52
CA ASP A 162 14.62 11.54 -24.15
C ASP A 162 13.37 11.09 -23.40
N ILE A 163 12.22 11.02 -24.10
CA ILE A 163 10.98 10.47 -23.55
C ILE A 163 11.18 9.00 -23.16
N ARG A 164 11.82 8.20 -24.03
CA ARG A 164 12.15 6.79 -23.72
C ARG A 164 12.94 6.67 -22.43
N ASN A 165 14.00 7.46 -22.27
CA ASN A 165 14.84 7.40 -21.07
C ASN A 165 14.05 7.78 -19.80
N CYS A 166 13.18 8.79 -19.89
CA CYS A 166 12.31 9.19 -18.77
C CYS A 166 11.27 8.12 -18.43
N LEU A 167 10.66 7.49 -19.43
CA LEU A 167 9.73 6.39 -19.24
C LEU A 167 10.40 5.24 -18.50
N VAL A 168 11.57 4.79 -18.97
CA VAL A 168 12.33 3.72 -18.33
C VAL A 168 12.75 4.09 -16.90
N ALA A 169 13.13 5.34 -16.66
CA ALA A 169 13.51 5.79 -15.31
C ALA A 169 12.34 5.71 -14.31
N LEU A 170 11.14 6.12 -14.74
CA LEU A 170 9.94 6.14 -13.89
C LEU A 170 9.22 4.80 -13.81
N ALA A 171 9.46 3.89 -14.75
CA ALA A 171 8.79 2.61 -14.75
C ALA A 171 9.22 1.74 -13.54
N ASP A 172 8.25 0.99 -13.02
CA ASP A 172 8.47 -0.06 -12.02
C ASP A 172 8.46 -1.39 -12.76
N THR A 173 9.59 -1.73 -13.36
CA THR A 173 9.69 -2.83 -14.35
C THR A 173 10.68 -3.89 -13.91
N GLU A 174 10.41 -5.13 -14.33
CA GLU A 174 11.40 -6.20 -14.26
C GLU A 174 12.68 -5.80 -15.00
N PRO A 175 13.87 -6.17 -14.50
CA PRO A 175 15.16 -5.84 -15.11
C PRO A 175 15.27 -6.19 -16.60
N LEU A 176 14.56 -7.23 -17.04
CA LEU A 176 14.50 -7.67 -18.44
C LEU A 176 13.86 -6.60 -19.34
N LEU A 177 12.74 -6.01 -18.93
CA LEU A 177 12.02 -5.03 -19.73
C LEU A 177 12.81 -3.72 -19.85
N GLU A 178 13.48 -3.31 -18.76
CA GLU A 178 14.43 -2.19 -18.80
C GLU A 178 15.56 -2.45 -19.80
N THR A 179 16.14 -3.65 -19.77
CA THR A 179 17.20 -4.06 -20.70
C THR A 179 16.72 -4.06 -22.15
N LEU A 180 15.49 -4.53 -22.39
CA LEU A 180 14.88 -4.56 -23.72
C LEU A 180 14.65 -3.15 -24.26
N PHE A 181 14.08 -2.23 -23.46
CA PHE A 181 13.86 -0.85 -23.89
C PHE A 181 15.15 -0.08 -24.14
N GLN A 182 16.22 -0.41 -23.41
CA GLN A 182 17.55 0.17 -23.61
C GLN A 182 18.37 -0.52 -24.71
N TYR A 183 17.91 -1.65 -25.23
CA TYR A 183 18.64 -2.40 -26.25
C TYR A 183 18.89 -1.55 -27.49
N ARG A 184 20.13 -1.61 -27.99
CA ARG A 184 20.57 -0.98 -29.24
C ARG A 184 21.07 -2.06 -30.18
N PHE A 185 20.51 -2.09 -31.38
CA PHE A 185 20.91 -3.02 -32.43
C PHE A 185 22.36 -2.74 -32.84
N LYS A 186 23.19 -3.77 -32.80
CA LYS A 186 24.63 -3.72 -33.16
C LYS A 186 24.89 -4.12 -34.62
N SER A 187 23.92 -4.77 -35.25
CA SER A 187 24.07 -5.43 -36.56
C SER A 187 22.78 -5.26 -37.37
N GLY A 188 22.91 -5.35 -38.69
CA GLY A 188 21.81 -5.19 -39.65
C GLY A 188 21.86 -3.84 -40.37
N ASP A 189 21.74 -3.84 -41.69
CA ASP A 189 22.03 -2.67 -42.53
C ASP A 189 21.19 -1.43 -42.14
N SER A 190 19.88 -1.59 -41.99
CA SER A 190 18.96 -0.50 -41.62
C SER A 190 18.77 -0.36 -40.10
N LEU A 191 18.81 -1.48 -39.37
CA LEU A 191 18.54 -1.51 -37.93
C LEU A 191 19.75 -1.06 -37.09
N SER A 192 20.97 -1.14 -37.62
CA SER A 192 22.18 -0.82 -36.86
C SER A 192 22.13 0.60 -36.30
N GLY A 193 22.39 0.70 -34.99
CA GLY A 193 22.36 1.95 -34.25
C GLY A 193 20.96 2.38 -33.77
N HIS A 194 19.88 1.74 -34.21
CA HIS A 194 18.54 2.00 -33.64
C HIS A 194 18.42 1.43 -32.23
N SER A 195 17.63 2.10 -31.40
CA SER A 195 17.20 1.56 -30.11
C SER A 195 15.84 0.89 -30.26
N PHE A 196 15.68 -0.31 -29.70
CA PHE A 196 14.40 -0.99 -29.68
C PHE A 196 13.31 -0.13 -29.05
N GLY A 197 13.58 0.51 -27.90
CA GLY A 197 12.61 1.38 -27.25
C GLY A 197 12.19 2.59 -28.11
N ASN A 198 13.08 3.10 -28.96
CA ASN A 198 12.71 4.17 -29.90
C ASN A 198 11.77 3.65 -30.99
N LEU A 199 12.03 2.45 -31.53
CA LEU A 199 11.18 1.82 -32.54
C LEU A 199 9.80 1.45 -31.95
N PHE A 200 9.78 0.98 -30.70
CA PHE A 200 8.55 0.71 -29.97
C PHE A 200 7.69 1.96 -29.85
N LEU A 201 8.29 3.09 -29.42
CA LEU A 201 7.58 4.37 -29.32
C LEU A 201 7.13 4.90 -30.68
N ALA A 202 7.94 4.71 -31.73
CA ALA A 202 7.56 5.05 -33.10
C ALA A 202 6.33 4.25 -33.54
N ALA A 203 6.32 2.94 -33.32
CA ALA A 203 5.20 2.07 -33.66
C ALA A 203 3.91 2.44 -32.91
N MET A 204 4.02 2.86 -31.65
CA MET A 204 2.88 3.32 -30.85
C MET A 204 2.34 4.70 -31.27
N SER A 205 3.12 5.48 -32.01
CA SER A 205 2.75 6.83 -32.46
C SER A 205 2.05 6.84 -33.83
N GLN A 206 2.02 5.70 -34.52
CA GLN A 206 1.36 5.51 -35.81
C GLN A 206 -0.06 4.98 -35.61
#